data_AF-A0A4Q2Z628-F1
#
_entry.id   AF-A0A4Q2Z628-F1
#
_cell.length_a   1.000
_cell.length_b   1.000
_cell.length_c   1.000
_cell.angle_alpha   90.00
_cell.angle_beta   90.00
_cell.angle_gamma   90.00
#
_symmetry.space_group_name_H-M   'P 1'
#
loop_
_entity.id
_entity.type
_entity.pdbx_description
1 polymer ?
#
loop_
_entity_poly.entity_id
_entity_poly.type
_entity_poly.pdbx_seq_one_letter_code
_entity_poly.pdbx_strand_id
1 'polypeptide(L)'
;MAYPIAHTAAPESGGRKPIYTLLYAQVLLAIICGALLGHFYPAAGEALKPLGDGFIKLVKMVIAPVIFLTVVTGIAGMRELAAVGRVAGKAFGYFLAVSTLALFVGLAVANIVQPGAGMNIDPASLNASAVADFAHQAHETTITGFLMAIIPTTMVSALTEGSILQTLFVAILFGISLSLVGAPARPVLDFAERVMLVVFRLVGILMRAAPLGAFGAIAFTVGKYGAGSLVSLGGLVATFYLTSLLFILLVLGTIARLHGFSILRLISYLKAELLLVLGTSSSEAALPSLIAKLERAGCDKGVVGLVVPTGYSFNLDGTNIYMTLAALFIAQACGIELSWGDQFALLGVA
;
A
#
# COMPACT_ATOMS: atom_id res chain seq x y z
N MET A 1 -47.73 -20.98 -4.81
CA MET A 1 -47.10 -21.65 -3.66
C MET A 1 -46.13 -20.64 -3.05
N ALA A 2 -46.55 -19.97 -1.97
CA ALA A 2 -45.81 -18.86 -1.36
C ALA A 2 -44.74 -19.39 -0.41
N TYR A 3 -43.50 -18.93 -0.57
CA TYR A 3 -42.38 -19.23 0.32
C TYR A 3 -42.46 -18.28 1.52
N PRO A 4 -42.41 -18.77 2.78
CA PRO A 4 -42.46 -17.89 3.94
C PRO A 4 -41.16 -17.11 4.08
N ILE A 5 -41.30 -15.81 4.33
CA ILE A 5 -40.21 -14.86 4.57
C ILE A 5 -39.69 -15.14 5.98
N ALA A 6 -38.46 -15.62 6.10
CA ALA A 6 -37.82 -15.81 7.40
C ALA A 6 -37.66 -14.45 8.09
N HIS A 7 -38.29 -14.30 9.24
CA HIS A 7 -38.11 -13.16 10.13
C HIS A 7 -36.63 -13.00 10.47
N THR A 8 -36.09 -11.82 10.19
CA THR A 8 -34.75 -11.40 10.63
C THR A 8 -34.67 -11.45 12.14
N ALA A 9 -33.88 -12.38 12.67
CA ALA A 9 -33.53 -12.44 14.07
C ALA A 9 -32.93 -11.09 14.53
N ALA A 10 -33.36 -10.63 15.69
CA ALA A 10 -32.85 -9.42 16.34
C ALA A 10 -31.32 -9.49 16.53
N PRO A 11 -30.62 -8.36 16.52
CA PRO A 11 -29.17 -8.35 16.72
C PRO A 11 -28.86 -8.86 18.12
N GLU A 12 -28.17 -10.00 18.21
CA GLU A 12 -27.62 -10.49 19.47
C GLU A 12 -26.73 -9.39 20.09
N SER A 13 -26.98 -9.10 21.37
CA SER A 13 -26.23 -8.12 22.15
C SER A 13 -24.74 -8.52 22.20
N GLY A 14 -23.95 -7.90 21.34
CA GLY A 14 -22.52 -8.19 21.20
C GLY A 14 -21.73 -7.79 22.44
N GLY A 15 -21.44 -8.76 23.31
CA GLY A 15 -20.40 -8.62 24.31
C GLY A 15 -19.09 -8.22 23.64
N ARG A 16 -18.38 -7.23 24.20
CA ARG A 16 -17.09 -6.78 23.67
C ARG A 16 -16.14 -7.98 23.58
N LYS A 17 -15.76 -8.36 22.35
CA LYS A 17 -14.82 -9.46 22.14
C LYS A 17 -13.52 -9.17 22.90
N PRO A 18 -12.92 -10.17 23.57
CA PRO A 18 -11.69 -9.96 24.34
C PRO A 18 -10.57 -9.41 23.46
N ILE A 19 -9.73 -8.52 23.98
CA ILE A 19 -8.72 -7.79 23.18
C ILE A 19 -7.76 -8.75 22.46
N TYR A 20 -7.40 -9.89 23.07
CA TYR A 20 -6.54 -10.92 22.46
C TYR A 20 -7.16 -11.65 21.25
N THR A 21 -8.47 -11.54 21.05
CA THR A 21 -9.16 -12.08 19.86
C THR A 21 -9.16 -11.09 18.69
N LEU A 22 -8.75 -9.84 18.93
CA LEU A 22 -8.72 -8.80 17.91
C LEU A 22 -7.41 -8.89 17.14
N LEU A 23 -7.51 -9.00 15.81
CA LEU A 23 -6.35 -9.20 14.93
C LEU A 23 -5.25 -8.14 15.14
N TYR A 24 -5.63 -6.87 15.34
CA TYR A 24 -4.66 -5.79 15.56
C TYR A 24 -3.83 -6.00 16.83
N ALA A 25 -4.42 -6.55 17.90
CA ALA A 25 -3.71 -6.80 19.15
C ALA A 25 -2.73 -7.97 18.99
N GLN A 26 -3.11 -9.00 18.22
CA GLN A 26 -2.24 -10.11 17.87
C GLN A 26 -1.06 -9.65 17.02
N VAL A 27 -1.31 -8.80 16.01
CA VAL A 27 -0.25 -8.22 15.16
C VAL A 27 0.68 -7.34 15.99
N LEU A 28 0.15 -6.50 16.89
CA LEU A 28 0.99 -5.66 17.75
C LEU A 28 1.88 -6.50 18.69
N LEU A 29 1.30 -7.51 19.33
CA LEU A 29 2.07 -8.44 20.18
C LEU A 29 3.14 -9.16 19.36
N ALA A 30 2.79 -9.64 18.18
CA ALA A 30 3.73 -10.28 17.26
C ALA A 30 4.89 -9.36 16.86
N ILE A 31 4.60 -8.08 16.56
CA ILE A 31 5.65 -7.10 16.23
C ILE A 31 6.60 -6.88 17.41
N ILE A 32 6.04 -6.68 18.61
CA ILE A 32 6.85 -6.49 19.83
C ILE A 32 7.72 -7.72 20.09
N CYS A 33 7.13 -8.92 20.10
CA CYS A 33 7.87 -10.16 20.32
C CYS A 33 8.95 -10.39 19.25
N GLY A 34 8.64 -10.10 17.98
CA GLY A 34 9.60 -10.25 16.88
C GLY A 34 10.77 -9.28 17.02
N ALA A 35 10.49 -8.01 17.35
CA ALA A 35 11.53 -7.00 17.55
C ALA A 35 12.44 -7.36 18.74
N LEU A 36 11.86 -7.81 19.86
CA LEU A 36 12.65 -8.27 21.01
C LEU A 36 13.51 -9.49 20.66
N LEU A 37 12.97 -10.46 19.93
CA LEU A 37 13.72 -11.63 19.49
C LEU A 37 14.87 -11.25 18.55
N GLY A 38 14.61 -10.39 17.56
CA GLY A 38 15.66 -9.89 16.65
C GLY A 38 16.73 -9.07 17.38
N HIS A 39 16.36 -8.36 18.45
CA HIS A 39 17.32 -7.58 19.23
C HIS A 39 18.20 -8.47 20.14
N PHE A 40 17.59 -9.36 20.92
CA PHE A 40 18.32 -10.18 21.90
C PHE A 40 18.95 -11.44 21.30
N TYR A 41 18.38 -11.97 20.21
CA TYR A 41 18.87 -13.15 19.51
C TYR A 41 18.94 -12.90 17.99
N PRO A 42 19.87 -12.05 17.50
CA PRO A 42 19.90 -11.58 16.11
C PRO A 42 19.94 -12.69 15.05
N ALA A 43 20.75 -13.74 15.27
CA ALA A 43 20.83 -14.88 14.35
C ALA A 43 19.50 -15.65 14.25
N ALA A 44 18.77 -15.78 15.37
CA ALA A 44 17.45 -16.38 15.37
C ALA A 44 16.43 -15.48 14.66
N GLY A 45 16.50 -14.15 14.89
CA GLY A 45 15.68 -13.17 14.19
C GLY A 45 15.86 -13.22 12.67
N GLU A 46 17.10 -13.23 12.19
CA GLU A 46 17.40 -13.34 10.76
C GLU A 46 16.87 -14.66 10.15
N ALA A 47 16.97 -15.77 10.89
CA ALA A 47 16.45 -17.06 10.45
C ALA A 47 14.92 -17.12 10.31
N LEU A 48 14.17 -16.16 10.86
CA LEU A 48 12.70 -16.09 10.75
C LEU A 48 12.19 -15.40 9.48
N LYS A 49 13.09 -14.90 8.62
CA LYS A 49 12.74 -14.32 7.31
C LYS A 49 11.71 -15.14 6.52
N PRO A 50 11.78 -16.49 6.46
CA PRO A 50 10.82 -17.29 5.69
C PRO A 50 9.36 -17.13 6.14
N LEU A 51 9.10 -16.78 7.41
CA LEU A 51 7.74 -16.53 7.89
C LEU A 51 7.17 -15.24 7.29
N GLY A 52 7.98 -14.18 7.24
CA GLY A 52 7.61 -12.91 6.61
C GLY A 52 7.43 -13.07 5.09
N ASP A 53 8.43 -13.65 4.42
CA ASP A 53 8.39 -13.90 2.97
C ASP A 53 7.20 -14.81 2.59
N GLY A 54 6.96 -15.87 3.37
CA GLY A 54 5.86 -16.80 3.16
C GLY A 54 4.50 -16.11 3.28
N PHE A 55 4.33 -15.25 4.28
CA PHE A 55 3.09 -14.46 4.42
C PHE A 55 2.90 -13.49 3.26
N ILE A 56 3.93 -12.75 2.85
CA ILE A 56 3.86 -11.85 1.69
C ILE A 56 3.50 -12.65 0.43
N LYS A 57 4.08 -13.82 0.23
CA LYS A 57 3.76 -14.71 -0.91
C LYS A 57 2.31 -15.18 -0.89
N LEU A 58 1.77 -15.52 0.28
CA LEU A 58 0.35 -15.87 0.43
C LEU A 58 -0.57 -14.70 0.08
N VAL A 59 -0.21 -13.48 0.47
CA VAL A 59 -1.01 -12.29 0.11
C VAL A 59 -0.90 -12.00 -1.37
N LYS A 60 0.31 -12.00 -1.95
CA LYS A 60 0.53 -11.81 -3.40
C LYS A 60 -0.29 -12.77 -4.25
N MET A 61 -0.40 -14.04 -3.82
CA MET A 61 -1.21 -15.05 -4.50
C MET A 61 -2.68 -14.65 -4.67
N VAL A 62 -3.27 -13.94 -3.70
CA VAL A 62 -4.69 -13.55 -3.75
C VAL A 62 -4.95 -12.15 -4.30
N ILE A 63 -3.92 -11.30 -4.43
CA ILE A 63 -4.08 -9.91 -4.88
C ILE A 63 -4.67 -9.84 -6.29
N ALA A 64 -4.09 -10.55 -7.27
CA ALA A 64 -4.55 -10.43 -8.66
C ALA A 64 -6.02 -10.87 -8.84
N PRO A 65 -6.47 -12.04 -8.31
CA PRO A 65 -7.89 -12.41 -8.34
C PRO A 65 -8.80 -11.39 -7.63
N VAL A 66 -8.37 -10.87 -6.47
CA VAL A 66 -9.14 -9.86 -5.72
C VAL A 66 -9.31 -8.59 -6.55
N ILE A 67 -8.23 -8.04 -7.08
CA ILE A 67 -8.26 -6.82 -7.90
C ILE A 67 -9.15 -7.05 -9.11
N PHE A 68 -8.94 -8.15 -9.85
CA PHE A 68 -9.71 -8.44 -11.05
C PHE A 68 -11.22 -8.49 -10.75
N LEU A 69 -11.64 -9.29 -9.77
CA LEU A 69 -13.05 -9.44 -9.43
C LEU A 69 -13.66 -8.13 -8.90
N THR A 70 -12.92 -7.39 -8.06
CA THR A 70 -13.42 -6.13 -7.47
C THR A 70 -13.59 -5.05 -8.54
N VAL A 71 -12.61 -4.91 -9.45
CA VAL A 71 -12.65 -3.93 -10.53
C VAL A 71 -13.73 -4.31 -11.55
N VAL A 72 -13.79 -5.57 -11.98
CA VAL A 72 -14.77 -6.04 -12.96
C VAL A 72 -16.19 -5.84 -12.44
N THR A 73 -16.50 -6.34 -11.24
CA THR A 73 -17.83 -6.21 -10.65
C THR A 73 -18.15 -4.75 -10.30
N GLY A 74 -17.15 -3.98 -9.88
CA GLY A 74 -17.28 -2.56 -9.60
C GLY A 74 -17.66 -1.74 -10.83
N ILE A 75 -16.94 -1.92 -11.95
CA ILE A 75 -17.21 -1.19 -13.20
C ILE A 75 -18.51 -1.66 -13.85
N ALA A 76 -18.74 -2.97 -13.92
CA ALA A 76 -19.97 -3.51 -14.52
C ALA A 76 -21.22 -3.16 -13.69
N GLY A 77 -21.07 -2.93 -12.39
CA GLY A 77 -22.13 -2.41 -11.51
C GLY A 77 -22.41 -0.92 -11.70
N MET A 78 -21.52 -0.15 -12.34
CA MET A 78 -21.78 1.25 -12.67
C MET A 78 -22.75 1.34 -13.86
N ARG A 79 -23.86 2.06 -13.66
CA ARG A 79 -24.91 2.22 -14.69
C ARG A 79 -24.44 2.95 -15.95
N GLU A 80 -23.39 3.76 -15.87
CA GLU A 80 -22.94 4.61 -16.97
C GLU A 80 -21.40 4.66 -17.05
N LEU A 81 -20.83 4.42 -18.23
CA LEU A 81 -19.38 4.50 -18.47
C LEU A 81 -18.81 5.90 -18.18
N ALA A 82 -19.62 6.95 -18.38
CA ALA A 82 -19.23 8.32 -18.03
C ALA A 82 -18.93 8.47 -16.52
N ALA A 83 -19.59 7.67 -15.67
CA ALA A 83 -19.29 7.64 -14.24
C ALA A 83 -17.90 7.04 -13.95
N VAL A 84 -17.53 5.95 -14.65
CA VAL A 84 -16.22 5.29 -14.52
C VAL A 84 -15.10 6.29 -14.84
N GLY A 85 -15.19 6.96 -16.00
CA GLY A 85 -14.20 7.96 -16.42
C GLY A 85 -14.10 9.14 -15.47
N ARG A 86 -15.23 9.62 -14.92
CA ARG A 86 -15.25 10.69 -13.93
C ARG A 86 -14.61 10.28 -12.61
N VAL A 87 -14.83 9.05 -12.14
CA VAL A 87 -14.19 8.54 -10.91
C VAL A 87 -12.69 8.37 -11.14
N ALA A 88 -12.28 7.75 -12.25
CA ALA A 88 -10.88 7.60 -12.63
C ALA A 88 -10.16 8.96 -12.70
N GLY A 89 -10.73 9.92 -13.45
CA GLY A 89 -10.14 11.25 -13.62
C GLY A 89 -10.00 12.01 -12.30
N LYS A 90 -11.02 11.95 -11.42
CA LYS A 90 -10.93 12.52 -10.07
C LYS A 90 -9.85 11.85 -9.22
N ALA A 91 -9.74 10.52 -9.30
CA ALA A 91 -8.73 9.77 -8.55
C ALA A 91 -7.31 10.11 -9.00
N PHE A 92 -7.03 10.09 -10.32
CA PHE A 92 -5.72 10.46 -10.84
C PHE A 92 -5.36 11.92 -10.56
N GLY A 93 -6.31 12.85 -10.70
CA GLY A 93 -6.10 14.24 -10.33
C GLY A 93 -5.76 14.40 -8.83
N TYR A 94 -6.45 13.65 -7.97
CA TYR A 94 -6.16 13.60 -6.54
C TYR A 94 -4.78 12.99 -6.26
N PHE A 95 -4.45 11.84 -6.85
CA PHE A 95 -3.17 11.16 -6.65
C PHE A 95 -2.01 12.05 -7.04
N LEU A 96 -2.06 12.62 -8.26
CA LEU A 96 -0.99 13.47 -8.74
C LEU A 96 -0.82 14.70 -7.84
N ALA A 97 -1.90 15.35 -7.44
CA ALA A 97 -1.84 16.54 -6.59
C ALA A 97 -1.26 16.24 -5.20
N VAL A 98 -1.74 15.18 -4.54
CA VAL A 98 -1.33 14.84 -3.17
C VAL A 98 0.07 14.25 -3.13
N SER A 99 0.42 13.39 -4.10
CA SER A 99 1.78 12.83 -4.22
C SER A 99 2.81 13.89 -4.60
N THR A 100 2.45 14.88 -5.43
CA THR A 100 3.31 16.05 -5.70
C THR A 100 3.49 16.90 -4.44
N LEU A 101 2.40 17.16 -3.70
CA LEU A 101 2.49 17.87 -2.43
C LEU A 101 3.37 17.12 -1.42
N ALA A 102 3.31 15.79 -1.39
CA ALA A 102 4.14 14.95 -0.54
C ALA A 102 5.65 15.12 -0.84
N LEU A 103 6.03 15.22 -2.13
CA LEU A 103 7.40 15.55 -2.55
C LEU A 103 7.85 16.91 -2.00
N PHE A 104 7.03 17.95 -2.16
CA PHE A 104 7.35 19.29 -1.66
C PHE A 104 7.46 19.34 -0.14
N VAL A 105 6.58 18.62 0.58
CA VAL A 105 6.65 18.52 2.04
C VAL A 105 7.94 17.83 2.48
N GLY A 106 8.30 16.70 1.87
CA GLY A 106 9.55 16.00 2.18
C GLY A 106 10.78 16.88 1.90
N LEU A 107 10.80 17.57 0.75
CA LEU A 107 11.85 18.53 0.40
C LEU A 107 11.97 19.67 1.42
N ALA A 108 10.85 20.28 1.80
CA ALA A 108 10.83 21.37 2.76
C ALA A 108 11.35 20.91 4.13
N VAL A 109 10.91 19.75 4.62
CA VAL A 109 11.36 19.23 5.91
C VAL A 109 12.85 18.86 5.88
N ALA A 110 13.36 18.24 4.81
CA ALA A 110 14.79 17.94 4.70
C ALA A 110 15.67 19.19 4.75
N ASN A 111 15.24 20.31 4.15
CA ASN A 111 15.98 21.57 4.21
C ASN A 111 15.93 22.23 5.59
N ILE A 112 14.83 22.07 6.34
CA ILE A 112 14.65 22.66 7.67
C ILE A 112 15.37 21.84 8.75
N VAL A 113 15.17 20.53 8.76
CA VAL A 113 15.68 19.64 9.82
C VAL A 113 17.13 19.24 9.56
N GLN A 114 17.52 19.15 8.28
CA GLN A 114 18.85 18.75 7.83
C GLN A 114 19.35 17.45 8.50
N PRO A 115 18.62 16.33 8.38
CA PRO A 115 18.92 15.12 9.13
C PRO A 115 20.29 14.48 8.82
N GLY A 116 20.92 14.84 7.69
CA GLY A 116 22.25 14.35 7.31
C GLY A 116 23.40 15.30 7.69
N ALA A 117 23.12 16.51 8.16
CA ALA A 117 24.16 17.50 8.41
C ALA A 117 25.11 17.05 9.54
N GLY A 118 26.41 17.31 9.36
CA GLY A 118 27.44 17.00 10.35
C GLY A 118 27.95 15.56 10.35
N MET A 119 27.42 14.69 9.48
CA MET A 119 27.93 13.32 9.34
C MET A 119 29.29 13.26 8.63
N ASN A 120 29.59 14.22 7.75
CA ASN A 120 30.88 14.38 7.06
C ASN A 120 31.42 13.07 6.45
N ILE A 121 30.56 12.32 5.77
CA ILE A 121 30.93 11.08 5.09
C ILE A 121 31.71 11.44 3.84
N ASP A 122 32.90 10.84 3.68
CA ASP A 122 33.67 10.94 2.44
C ASP A 122 32.97 10.14 1.32
N PRO A 123 32.51 10.77 0.23
CA PRO A 123 31.90 10.06 -0.89
C PRO A 123 32.80 9.00 -1.52
N ALA A 124 34.14 9.17 -1.46
CA ALA A 124 35.10 8.20 -1.99
C ALA A 124 35.15 6.90 -1.17
N SER A 125 34.67 6.93 0.07
CA SER A 125 34.55 5.75 0.92
C SER A 125 33.30 4.90 0.62
N LEU A 126 32.37 5.41 -0.18
CA LEU A 126 31.13 4.75 -0.53
C LEU A 126 31.33 3.78 -1.71
N ASN A 127 30.70 2.61 -1.63
CA ASN A 127 30.78 1.61 -2.69
C ASN A 127 29.80 1.95 -3.83
N ALA A 128 30.27 2.66 -4.86
CA ALA A 128 29.47 2.99 -6.04
C ALA A 128 28.95 1.74 -6.80
N SER A 129 29.65 0.59 -6.72
CA SER A 129 29.17 -0.65 -7.36
C SER A 129 27.89 -1.19 -6.73
N ALA A 130 27.61 -0.85 -5.46
CA ALA A 130 26.38 -1.27 -4.78
C ALA A 130 25.11 -0.58 -5.30
N VAL A 131 25.26 0.51 -6.08
CA VAL A 131 24.14 1.26 -6.68
C VAL A 131 24.15 1.29 -8.21
N ALA A 132 25.19 0.74 -8.84
CA ALA A 132 25.36 0.77 -10.30
C ALA A 132 24.20 0.09 -11.04
N ASP A 133 23.70 -1.04 -10.53
CA ASP A 133 22.57 -1.75 -11.12
C ASP A 133 21.27 -0.92 -11.09
N PHE A 134 21.04 -0.17 -10.00
CA PHE A 134 19.88 0.72 -9.89
C PHE A 134 19.99 1.92 -10.83
N ALA A 135 21.18 2.48 -10.98
CA ALA A 135 21.44 3.57 -11.92
C ALA A 135 21.22 3.12 -13.38
N HIS A 136 21.66 1.90 -13.72
CA HIS A 136 21.44 1.32 -15.05
C HIS A 136 19.94 1.07 -15.32
N GLN A 137 19.23 0.43 -14.37
CA GLN A 137 17.78 0.20 -14.50
C GLN A 137 16.97 1.50 -14.62
N ALA A 138 17.36 2.55 -13.88
CA ALA A 138 16.72 3.85 -14.00
C ALA A 138 16.87 4.44 -15.40
N HIS A 139 18.03 4.24 -16.04
CA HIS A 139 18.30 4.73 -17.39
C HIS A 139 17.50 3.99 -18.48
N GLU A 140 17.23 2.70 -18.27
CA GLU A 140 16.40 1.89 -19.18
C GLU A 140 14.89 2.12 -19.00
N THR A 141 14.49 2.72 -17.87
CA THR A 141 13.07 2.98 -17.57
C THR A 141 12.59 4.20 -18.34
N THR A 142 12.00 3.97 -19.50
CA THR A 142 11.35 5.00 -20.32
C THR A 142 9.85 5.07 -20.06
N ILE A 143 9.23 6.24 -20.23
CA ILE A 143 7.76 6.38 -20.16
C ILE A 143 7.09 5.42 -21.15
N THR A 144 7.64 5.29 -22.37
CA THR A 144 7.13 4.35 -23.37
C THR A 144 7.24 2.90 -22.89
N GLY A 145 8.38 2.51 -22.32
CA GLY A 145 8.59 1.17 -21.76
C GLY A 145 7.61 0.87 -20.62
N PHE A 146 7.42 1.82 -19.70
CA PHE A 146 6.45 1.72 -18.62
C PHE A 146 5.02 1.52 -19.16
N LEU A 147 4.58 2.35 -20.12
CA LEU A 147 3.24 2.24 -20.72
C LEU A 147 3.05 0.91 -21.47
N MET A 148 4.07 0.46 -22.20
CA MET A 148 4.02 -0.83 -22.89
C MET A 148 3.99 -2.01 -21.92
N ALA A 149 4.66 -1.91 -20.76
CA ALA A 149 4.65 -2.95 -19.73
C ALA A 149 3.28 -3.15 -19.03
N ILE A 150 2.37 -2.16 -19.15
CA ILE A 150 0.98 -2.27 -18.68
C ILE A 150 0.19 -3.29 -19.51
N ILE A 151 0.53 -3.44 -20.79
CA ILE A 151 -0.15 -4.36 -21.70
C ILE A 151 0.43 -5.77 -21.50
N PRO A 152 -0.34 -6.72 -20.97
CA PRO A 152 0.15 -8.08 -20.74
C PRO A 152 0.29 -8.84 -22.06
N THR A 153 1.10 -9.90 -22.05
CA THR A 153 1.26 -10.82 -23.20
C THR A 153 -0.05 -11.48 -23.62
N THR A 154 -0.91 -11.81 -22.64
CA THR A 154 -2.25 -12.37 -22.84
C THR A 154 -3.20 -11.84 -21.77
N MET A 155 -4.51 -11.94 -21.99
CA MET A 155 -5.48 -11.58 -20.94
C MET A 155 -5.30 -12.39 -19.64
N VAL A 156 -4.93 -13.66 -19.75
CA VAL A 156 -4.81 -14.55 -18.58
C VAL A 156 -3.50 -14.32 -17.86
N SER A 157 -2.42 -13.98 -18.58
CA SER A 157 -1.11 -13.76 -17.95
C SER A 157 -1.09 -12.57 -17.00
N ALA A 158 -1.96 -11.57 -17.22
CA ALA A 158 -2.20 -10.48 -16.27
C ALA A 158 -2.61 -10.95 -14.87
N LEU A 159 -3.16 -12.17 -14.74
CA LEU A 159 -3.56 -12.77 -13.46
C LEU A 159 -2.49 -13.68 -12.85
N THR A 160 -1.47 -14.06 -13.63
CA THR A 160 -0.45 -15.05 -13.21
C THR A 160 0.95 -14.45 -13.07
N GLU A 161 1.28 -13.39 -13.81
CA GLU A 161 2.61 -12.76 -13.81
C GLU A 161 2.85 -11.85 -12.58
N GLY A 162 1.82 -11.59 -11.78
CA GLY A 162 1.93 -10.83 -10.52
C GLY A 162 2.01 -9.30 -10.69
N SER A 163 1.84 -8.78 -11.91
CA SER A 163 1.76 -7.34 -12.17
C SER A 163 0.37 -6.80 -11.85
N ILE A 164 0.27 -6.01 -10.77
CA ILE A 164 -0.97 -5.35 -10.35
C ILE A 164 -1.54 -4.46 -11.44
N LEU A 165 -0.66 -3.73 -12.16
CA LEU A 165 -1.07 -2.78 -13.18
C LEU A 165 -1.62 -3.49 -14.42
N GLN A 166 -1.04 -4.62 -14.81
CA GLN A 166 -1.59 -5.48 -15.88
C GLN A 166 -2.94 -6.08 -15.47
N THR A 167 -3.04 -6.62 -14.25
CA THR A 167 -4.32 -7.14 -13.71
C THR A 167 -5.40 -6.06 -13.79
N LEU A 168 -5.09 -4.85 -13.34
CA LEU A 168 -5.99 -3.72 -13.34
C LEU A 168 -6.41 -3.34 -14.77
N PHE A 169 -5.47 -3.24 -15.71
CA PHE A 169 -5.75 -2.92 -17.11
C PHE A 169 -6.75 -3.90 -17.73
N VAL A 170 -6.49 -5.21 -17.61
CA VAL A 170 -7.38 -6.24 -18.13
C VAL A 170 -8.74 -6.20 -17.42
N ALA A 171 -8.77 -6.00 -16.11
CA ALA A 171 -10.01 -5.92 -15.35
C ALA A 171 -10.88 -4.73 -15.75
N ILE A 172 -10.27 -3.57 -16.03
CA ILE A 172 -10.98 -2.38 -16.52
C ILE A 172 -11.60 -2.67 -17.90
N LEU A 173 -10.81 -3.17 -18.85
CA LEU A 173 -11.31 -3.50 -20.18
C LEU A 173 -12.44 -4.53 -20.12
N PHE A 174 -12.28 -5.59 -19.33
CA PHE A 174 -13.29 -6.62 -19.17
C PHE A 174 -14.57 -6.08 -18.52
N GLY A 175 -14.45 -5.27 -17.46
CA GLY A 175 -15.60 -4.62 -16.81
C GLY A 175 -16.37 -3.69 -17.75
N ILE A 176 -15.65 -2.90 -18.57
CA ILE A 176 -16.26 -2.06 -19.60
C ILE A 176 -16.96 -2.92 -20.65
N SER A 177 -16.33 -4.00 -21.12
CA SER A 177 -16.95 -4.92 -22.10
C SER A 177 -18.23 -5.57 -21.56
N LEU A 178 -18.26 -6.03 -20.30
CA LEU A 178 -19.48 -6.56 -19.68
C LEU A 178 -20.60 -5.50 -19.65
N SER A 179 -20.26 -4.26 -19.28
CA SER A 179 -21.20 -3.14 -19.24
C SER A 179 -21.77 -2.84 -20.63
N LEU A 180 -20.93 -2.84 -21.67
CA LEU A 180 -21.33 -2.60 -23.07
C LEU A 180 -22.20 -3.71 -23.66
N VAL A 181 -21.95 -4.98 -23.30
CA VAL A 181 -22.79 -6.10 -23.74
C VAL A 181 -24.18 -6.05 -23.11
N GLY A 182 -24.29 -5.59 -21.86
CA GLY A 182 -25.58 -5.37 -21.19
C GLY A 182 -26.24 -6.66 -20.71
N ALA A 183 -27.54 -6.83 -20.99
CA ALA A 183 -28.34 -7.92 -20.42
C ALA A 183 -27.78 -9.34 -20.63
N PRO A 184 -27.21 -9.71 -21.81
CA PRO A 184 -26.61 -11.03 -22.02
C PRO A 184 -25.40 -11.32 -21.11
N ALA A 185 -24.69 -10.30 -20.64
CA ALA A 185 -23.51 -10.45 -19.77
C ALA A 185 -23.87 -10.64 -18.28
N ARG A 186 -25.14 -10.46 -17.89
CA ARG A 186 -25.57 -10.56 -16.48
C ARG A 186 -25.16 -11.86 -15.78
N PRO A 187 -25.32 -13.05 -16.38
CA PRO A 187 -24.90 -14.29 -15.72
C PRO A 187 -23.40 -14.35 -15.41
N VAL A 188 -22.57 -13.70 -16.24
CA VAL A 188 -21.11 -13.62 -16.02
C VAL A 188 -20.80 -12.68 -14.86
N LEU A 189 -21.49 -11.54 -14.78
CA LEU A 189 -21.38 -10.60 -13.67
C LEU A 189 -21.81 -11.26 -12.35
N ASP A 190 -22.99 -11.90 -12.31
CA ASP A 190 -23.51 -12.59 -11.14
C ASP A 190 -22.55 -13.70 -10.66
N PHE A 191 -21.95 -14.43 -11.61
CA PHE A 191 -20.92 -15.42 -11.29
C PHE A 191 -19.69 -14.77 -10.65
N ALA A 192 -19.16 -13.70 -11.24
CA ALA A 192 -18.01 -12.97 -10.71
C ALA A 192 -18.27 -12.43 -9.30
N GLU A 193 -19.46 -11.88 -9.03
CA GLU A 193 -19.86 -11.41 -7.71
C GLU A 193 -19.89 -12.55 -6.67
N ARG A 194 -20.40 -13.73 -7.05
CA ARG A 194 -20.40 -14.90 -6.15
C ARG A 194 -18.99 -15.40 -5.86
N VAL A 195 -18.11 -15.45 -6.87
CA VAL A 195 -16.70 -15.81 -6.69
C VAL A 195 -15.99 -14.81 -5.78
N MET A 196 -16.28 -13.51 -5.92
CA MET A 196 -15.72 -12.45 -5.07
C MET A 196 -16.01 -12.69 -3.58
N LEU A 197 -17.23 -13.14 -3.23
CA LEU A 197 -17.58 -13.49 -1.85
C LEU A 197 -16.69 -14.62 -1.31
N VAL A 198 -16.41 -15.64 -2.12
CA VAL A 198 -15.53 -16.76 -1.77
C VAL A 198 -14.09 -16.27 -1.60
N VAL A 199 -13.61 -15.43 -2.52
CA VAL A 199 -12.26 -14.85 -2.47
C VAL A 199 -12.08 -13.97 -1.24
N PHE A 200 -13.07 -13.14 -0.87
CA PHE A 200 -13.02 -12.38 0.38
C PHE A 200 -13.02 -13.26 1.62
N ARG A 201 -13.69 -14.41 1.58
CA ARG A 201 -13.60 -15.40 2.66
C ARG A 201 -12.20 -15.99 2.76
N LEU A 202 -11.58 -16.32 1.63
CA LEU A 202 -10.19 -16.77 1.56
C LEU A 202 -9.22 -15.72 2.13
N VAL A 203 -9.35 -14.46 1.73
CA VAL A 203 -8.58 -13.33 2.29
C VAL A 203 -8.71 -13.29 3.81
N GLY A 204 -9.94 -13.40 4.33
CA GLY A 204 -10.17 -13.42 5.78
C GLY A 204 -9.50 -14.58 6.51
N ILE A 205 -9.32 -15.74 5.86
CA ILE A 205 -8.57 -16.88 6.41
C ILE A 205 -7.07 -16.56 6.41
N LEU A 206 -6.52 -16.07 5.30
CA LEU A 206 -5.11 -15.73 5.18
C LEU A 206 -4.70 -14.64 6.18
N MET A 207 -5.56 -13.66 6.44
CA MET A 207 -5.32 -12.62 7.43
C MET A 207 -5.17 -13.15 8.87
N ARG A 208 -5.59 -14.39 9.17
CA ARG A 208 -5.29 -15.01 10.47
C ARG A 208 -3.82 -15.36 10.64
N ALA A 209 -3.08 -15.54 9.54
CA ALA A 209 -1.63 -15.76 9.56
C ALA A 209 -0.83 -14.44 9.63
N ALA A 210 -1.50 -13.29 9.51
CA ALA A 210 -0.86 -11.97 9.53
C ALA A 210 0.03 -11.69 10.74
N PRO A 211 -0.32 -12.08 11.99
CA PRO A 211 0.57 -11.91 13.14
C PRO A 211 1.88 -12.68 12.96
N LEU A 212 1.85 -13.91 12.42
CA LEU A 212 3.05 -14.71 12.21
C LEU A 212 3.97 -14.08 11.15
N GLY A 213 3.37 -13.56 10.06
CA GLY A 213 4.10 -12.83 9.03
C GLY A 213 4.79 -11.58 9.57
N ALA A 214 4.05 -10.75 10.33
CA ALA A 214 4.58 -9.54 10.95
C ALA A 214 5.69 -9.85 11.97
N PHE A 215 5.52 -10.91 12.77
CA PHE A 215 6.55 -11.39 13.72
C PHE A 215 7.85 -11.74 13.00
N GLY A 216 7.78 -12.58 11.95
CA GLY A 216 8.98 -13.01 11.23
C GLY A 216 9.67 -11.88 10.47
N ALA A 217 8.88 -11.01 9.85
CA ALA A 217 9.41 -9.87 9.09
C ALA A 217 10.15 -8.87 10.00
N ILE A 218 9.55 -8.45 11.12
CA ILE A 218 10.23 -7.51 12.02
C ILE A 218 11.42 -8.15 12.75
N ALA A 219 11.34 -9.44 13.10
CA ALA A 219 12.45 -10.18 13.70
C ALA A 219 13.66 -10.24 12.76
N PHE A 220 13.41 -10.50 11.47
CA PHE A 220 14.44 -10.45 10.44
C PHE A 220 15.05 -9.06 10.32
N THR A 221 14.22 -8.02 10.19
CA THR A 221 14.70 -6.64 10.03
C THR A 221 15.57 -6.21 11.21
N VAL A 222 15.13 -6.45 12.44
CA VAL A 222 15.92 -6.09 13.63
C VAL A 222 17.15 -6.98 13.80
N GLY A 223 17.04 -8.29 13.51
CA GLY A 223 18.16 -9.23 13.67
C GLY A 223 19.28 -9.03 12.64
N LYS A 224 18.93 -8.76 11.38
CA LYS A 224 19.91 -8.56 10.30
C LYS A 224 20.57 -7.20 10.33
N TYR A 225 19.77 -6.14 10.46
CA TYR A 225 20.29 -4.78 10.37
C TYR A 225 20.73 -4.23 11.73
N GLY A 226 20.34 -4.89 12.83
CA GLY A 226 20.70 -4.53 14.18
C GLY A 226 19.98 -3.26 14.68
N ALA A 227 19.81 -3.16 16.00
CA ALA A 227 19.26 -1.95 16.61
C ALA A 227 20.20 -0.73 16.52
N GLY A 228 21.51 -0.96 16.28
CA GLY A 228 22.53 0.10 16.23
C GLY A 228 22.60 0.87 14.92
N SER A 229 22.28 0.26 13.77
CA SER A 229 22.21 0.98 12.49
C SER A 229 21.07 2.00 12.46
N LEU A 230 19.99 1.71 13.19
CA LEU A 230 18.88 2.63 13.46
C LEU A 230 19.31 3.87 14.26
N VAL A 231 20.44 3.85 14.97
CA VAL A 231 20.95 5.02 15.70
C VAL A 231 21.66 5.97 14.75
N SER A 232 22.52 5.46 13.85
CA SER A 232 23.23 6.27 12.85
C SER A 232 22.30 6.87 11.80
N LEU A 233 21.19 6.18 11.47
CA LEU A 233 20.11 6.67 10.61
C LEU A 233 18.93 7.24 11.41
N GLY A 234 19.05 7.32 12.74
CA GLY A 234 17.94 7.65 13.63
C GLY A 234 17.34 9.02 13.35
N GLY A 235 18.19 10.00 13.02
CA GLY A 235 17.75 11.32 12.59
C GLY A 235 16.88 11.29 11.34
N LEU A 236 17.30 10.57 10.30
CA LEU A 236 16.51 10.38 9.07
C LEU A 236 15.20 9.66 9.34
N VAL A 237 15.25 8.54 10.06
CA VAL A 237 14.07 7.71 10.37
C VAL A 237 13.06 8.50 11.21
N ALA A 238 13.50 9.19 12.26
CA ALA A 238 12.64 10.03 13.08
C ALA A 238 12.02 11.17 12.27
N THR A 239 12.81 11.84 11.44
CA THR A 239 12.34 12.91 10.55
C THR A 239 11.28 12.39 9.58
N PHE A 240 11.51 11.23 8.97
CA PHE A 240 10.55 10.59 8.08
C PHE A 240 9.23 10.29 8.80
N TYR A 241 9.26 9.56 9.92
CA TYR A 241 8.05 9.20 10.65
C TYR A 241 7.28 10.41 11.18
N LEU A 242 7.98 11.43 11.68
CA LEU A 242 7.36 12.68 12.12
C LEU A 242 6.71 13.41 10.94
N THR A 243 7.40 13.50 9.81
CA THR A 243 6.88 14.12 8.58
C THR A 243 5.65 13.38 8.08
N SER A 244 5.68 12.05 8.00
CA SER A 244 4.53 11.23 7.60
C SER A 244 3.36 11.41 8.55
N LEU A 245 3.60 11.45 9.87
CA LEU A 245 2.55 11.68 10.86
C LEU A 245 1.91 13.06 10.67
N LEU A 246 2.72 14.12 10.50
CA LEU A 246 2.22 15.47 10.23
C LEU A 246 1.47 15.54 8.89
N PHE A 247 1.96 14.88 7.86
CA PHE A 247 1.29 14.81 6.55
C PHE A 247 -0.09 14.14 6.68
N ILE A 248 -0.17 13.01 7.38
CA ILE A 248 -1.44 12.32 7.63
C ILE A 248 -2.41 13.21 8.44
N LEU A 249 -1.95 13.84 9.51
CA LEU A 249 -2.82 14.60 10.40
C LEU A 249 -3.23 15.96 9.82
N LEU A 250 -2.32 16.65 9.12
CA LEU A 250 -2.54 17.99 8.59
C LEU A 250 -3.09 17.95 7.17
N VAL A 251 -2.39 17.29 6.24
CA VAL A 251 -2.80 17.26 4.81
C VAL A 251 -3.99 16.34 4.64
N LEU A 252 -3.84 15.04 4.93
CA LEU A 252 -4.94 14.08 4.77
C LEU A 252 -6.07 14.36 5.76
N GLY A 253 -5.75 14.85 6.96
CA GLY A 253 -6.75 15.28 7.95
C GLY A 253 -7.59 16.47 7.51
N THR A 254 -6.98 17.46 6.84
CA THR A 254 -7.72 18.59 6.25
C THR A 254 -8.62 18.10 5.11
N ILE A 255 -8.08 17.29 4.20
CA ILE A 255 -8.85 16.70 3.09
C ILE A 255 -10.05 15.91 3.63
N ALA A 256 -9.84 15.04 4.62
CA ALA A 256 -10.91 14.26 5.25
C ALA A 256 -11.98 15.16 5.88
N ARG A 257 -11.57 16.20 6.61
CA ARG A 257 -12.50 17.15 7.24
C ARG A 257 -13.33 17.92 6.22
N LEU A 258 -12.74 18.35 5.12
CA LEU A 258 -13.44 19.02 4.02
C LEU A 258 -14.49 18.12 3.35
N HIS A 259 -14.28 16.80 3.39
CA HIS A 259 -15.23 15.80 2.88
C HIS A 259 -16.13 15.19 3.96
N GLY A 260 -16.16 15.77 5.17
CA GLY A 260 -17.13 15.44 6.20
C GLY A 260 -16.81 14.24 7.09
N PHE A 261 -15.58 13.70 7.06
CA PHE A 261 -15.18 12.61 7.93
C PHE A 261 -13.87 12.89 8.69
N SER A 262 -13.61 12.10 9.74
CA SER A 262 -12.43 12.28 10.59
C SER A 262 -11.32 11.30 10.21
N ILE A 263 -10.14 11.83 9.92
CA ILE A 263 -8.94 11.02 9.67
C ILE A 263 -8.60 10.11 10.86
N LEU A 264 -8.79 10.58 12.10
CA LEU A 264 -8.52 9.79 13.30
C LEU A 264 -9.46 8.59 13.42
N ARG A 265 -10.74 8.77 13.06
CA ARG A 265 -11.70 7.65 13.00
C ARG A 265 -11.32 6.66 11.89
N LEU A 266 -10.86 7.15 10.74
CA LEU A 266 -10.39 6.29 9.65
C LEU A 266 -9.15 5.47 10.05
N ILE A 267 -8.15 6.11 10.67
CA ILE A 267 -6.97 5.43 11.22
C ILE A 267 -7.38 4.35 12.22
N SER A 268 -8.31 4.66 13.14
CA SER A 268 -8.82 3.69 14.11
C SER A 268 -9.54 2.51 13.45
N TYR A 269 -10.25 2.75 12.36
CA TYR A 269 -10.93 1.72 11.57
C TYR A 269 -9.95 0.80 10.81
N LEU A 270 -8.89 1.39 10.25
CA LEU A 270 -7.85 0.72 9.46
C LEU A 270 -6.63 0.26 10.28
N LYS A 271 -6.68 0.35 11.62
CA LYS A 271 -5.52 0.06 12.49
C LYS A 271 -4.88 -1.30 12.28
N ALA A 272 -5.66 -2.33 11.93
CA ALA A 272 -5.12 -3.67 11.71
C ALA A 272 -4.26 -3.71 10.43
N GLU A 273 -4.73 -3.06 9.37
CA GLU A 273 -4.03 -2.94 8.09
C GLU A 273 -2.79 -2.07 8.24
N LEU A 274 -2.89 -0.94 8.93
CA LEU A 274 -1.74 -0.06 9.18
C LEU A 274 -0.64 -0.77 9.99
N LEU A 275 -1.00 -1.51 11.04
CA LEU A 275 -0.05 -2.32 11.81
C LEU A 275 0.51 -3.48 11.00
N LEU A 276 -0.30 -4.09 10.13
CA LEU A 276 0.17 -5.14 9.25
C LEU A 276 1.24 -4.61 8.29
N VAL A 277 0.96 -3.50 7.61
CA VAL A 277 1.93 -2.85 6.70
C VAL A 277 3.20 -2.47 7.44
N LEU A 278 3.09 -1.94 8.67
CA LEU A 278 4.26 -1.65 9.50
C LEU A 278 5.09 -2.91 9.80
N GLY A 279 4.43 -4.00 10.20
CA GLY A 279 5.10 -5.24 10.57
C GLY A 279 5.70 -6.01 9.39
N THR A 280 5.07 -5.96 8.22
CA THR A 280 5.54 -6.67 7.01
C THR A 280 6.36 -5.79 6.07
N SER A 281 6.38 -4.47 6.31
CA SER A 281 6.96 -3.46 5.41
C SER A 281 6.43 -3.55 3.97
N SER A 282 5.19 -4.02 3.78
CA SER A 282 4.58 -4.23 2.48
C SER A 282 3.12 -3.75 2.48
N SER A 283 2.85 -2.70 1.70
CA SER A 283 1.49 -2.17 1.50
C SER A 283 0.58 -3.18 0.77
N GLU A 284 1.16 -4.08 -0.02
CA GLU A 284 0.45 -5.17 -0.72
C GLU A 284 -0.25 -6.10 0.26
N ALA A 285 0.37 -6.33 1.42
CA ALA A 285 -0.13 -7.24 2.44
C ALA A 285 -1.52 -6.85 2.97
N ALA A 286 -1.84 -5.55 2.95
CA ALA A 286 -3.10 -5.02 3.45
C ALA A 286 -4.15 -4.79 2.36
N LEU A 287 -3.78 -4.80 1.08
CA LEU A 287 -4.63 -4.37 -0.02
C LEU A 287 -5.98 -5.14 -0.08
N PRO A 288 -6.01 -6.49 0.01
CA PRO A 288 -7.28 -7.22 0.01
C PRO A 288 -8.17 -6.90 1.22
N SER A 289 -7.58 -6.71 2.40
CA SER A 289 -8.34 -6.37 3.61
C SER A 289 -8.90 -4.95 3.55
N LEU A 290 -8.12 -4.02 2.99
CA LEU A 290 -8.51 -2.63 2.79
C LEU A 290 -9.76 -2.52 1.89
N ILE A 291 -9.76 -3.19 0.74
CA ILE A 291 -10.91 -3.24 -0.17
C ILE A 291 -12.15 -3.74 0.58
N ALA A 292 -12.05 -4.91 1.23
CA ALA A 292 -13.17 -5.52 1.94
C ALA A 292 -13.68 -4.66 3.11
N LYS A 293 -12.81 -3.91 3.79
CA LYS A 293 -13.20 -2.98 4.86
C LYS A 293 -13.89 -1.74 4.34
N LEU A 294 -13.36 -1.12 3.28
CA LEU A 294 -13.97 0.09 2.72
C LEU A 294 -15.37 -0.21 2.16
N GLU A 295 -15.59 -1.36 1.53
CA GLU A 295 -16.93 -1.80 1.14
C GLU A 295 -17.86 -1.96 2.35
N ARG A 296 -17.40 -2.59 3.44
CA ARG A 296 -18.19 -2.72 4.69
C ARG A 296 -18.44 -1.38 5.38
N ALA A 297 -17.59 -0.39 5.16
CA ALA A 297 -17.79 0.97 5.65
C ALA A 297 -18.86 1.74 4.85
N GLY A 298 -19.39 1.14 3.77
CA GLY A 298 -20.43 1.71 2.92
C GLY A 298 -19.92 2.42 1.68
N CYS A 299 -18.63 2.32 1.35
CA CYS A 299 -18.11 2.84 0.09
C CYS A 299 -18.65 2.04 -1.10
N ASP A 300 -18.98 2.74 -2.17
CA ASP A 300 -19.44 2.12 -3.42
C ASP A 300 -18.38 1.16 -3.98
N LYS A 301 -18.81 -0.05 -4.37
CA LYS A 301 -17.90 -1.10 -4.88
C LYS A 301 -17.13 -0.67 -6.11
N GLY A 302 -17.78 0.08 -7.01
CA GLY A 302 -17.14 0.62 -8.20
C GLY A 302 -16.05 1.62 -7.87
N VAL A 303 -16.29 2.50 -6.89
CA VAL A 303 -15.29 3.46 -6.40
C VAL A 303 -14.14 2.73 -5.70
N VAL A 304 -14.41 1.81 -4.77
CA VAL A 304 -13.35 1.06 -4.06
C VAL A 304 -12.53 0.22 -5.04
N GLY A 305 -13.21 -0.52 -5.91
CA GLY A 305 -12.58 -1.41 -6.88
C GLY A 305 -11.67 -0.67 -7.85
N LEU A 306 -12.03 0.54 -8.26
CA LEU A 306 -11.20 1.34 -9.15
C LEU A 306 -10.09 2.09 -8.40
N VAL A 307 -10.43 2.81 -7.33
CA VAL A 307 -9.56 3.79 -6.68
C VAL A 307 -8.51 3.14 -5.79
N VAL A 308 -8.83 2.05 -5.09
CA VAL A 308 -7.89 1.44 -4.13
C VAL A 308 -6.73 0.72 -4.84
N PRO A 309 -6.97 -0.13 -5.86
CA PRO A 309 -5.87 -0.76 -6.60
C PRO A 309 -5.06 0.23 -7.44
N THR A 310 -5.69 1.22 -8.06
CA THR A 310 -4.96 2.28 -8.79
C THR A 310 -4.11 3.11 -7.84
N GLY A 311 -4.66 3.53 -6.69
CA GLY A 311 -3.96 4.31 -5.68
C GLY A 311 -2.75 3.57 -5.09
N TYR A 312 -2.83 2.24 -4.97
CA TYR A 312 -1.67 1.44 -4.56
C TYR A 312 -0.45 1.64 -5.49
N SER A 313 -0.68 1.74 -6.81
CA SER A 313 0.40 1.90 -7.78
C SER A 313 0.79 3.36 -8.03
N PHE A 314 -0.16 4.29 -7.95
CA PHE A 314 0.02 5.67 -8.40
C PHE A 314 0.00 6.73 -7.28
N ASN A 315 -0.42 6.39 -6.06
CA ASN A 315 -0.50 7.33 -4.92
C ASN A 315 0.48 6.94 -3.80
N LEU A 316 1.77 7.07 -4.09
CA LEU A 316 2.86 6.64 -3.21
C LEU A 316 3.37 7.76 -2.30
N ASP A 317 2.46 8.46 -1.60
CA ASP A 317 2.78 9.66 -0.81
C ASP A 317 3.93 9.45 0.20
N GLY A 318 3.92 8.31 0.90
CA GLY A 318 4.98 7.96 1.85
C GLY A 318 6.33 7.73 1.17
N THR A 319 6.34 7.09 0.01
CA THR A 319 7.55 6.90 -0.80
C THR A 319 8.07 8.24 -1.30
N ASN A 320 7.20 9.15 -1.72
CA ASN A 320 7.58 10.48 -2.19
C ASN A 320 8.23 11.34 -1.09
N ILE A 321 7.66 11.30 0.13
CA ILE A 321 8.28 11.93 1.31
C ILE A 321 9.64 11.28 1.58
N TYR A 322 9.73 9.96 1.54
CA TYR A 322 10.98 9.24 1.79
C TYR A 322 12.06 9.55 0.75
N MET A 323 11.74 9.50 -0.55
CA MET A 323 12.70 9.72 -1.64
C MET A 323 13.33 11.10 -1.56
N THR A 324 12.52 12.13 -1.32
CA THR A 324 13.01 13.52 -1.18
C THR A 324 13.85 13.70 0.09
N LEU A 325 13.41 13.16 1.22
CA LEU A 325 14.18 13.19 2.47
C LEU A 325 15.50 12.43 2.33
N ALA A 326 15.49 11.24 1.74
CA ALA A 326 16.67 10.38 1.58
C ALA A 326 17.69 10.99 0.62
N ALA A 327 17.26 11.56 -0.51
CA ALA A 327 18.14 12.22 -1.45
C ALA A 327 18.88 13.41 -0.80
N LEU A 328 18.15 14.27 -0.09
CA LEU A 328 18.76 15.41 0.60
C LEU A 328 19.61 14.98 1.80
N PHE A 329 19.20 13.93 2.53
CA PHE A 329 19.99 13.35 3.60
C PHE A 329 21.36 12.88 3.09
N ILE A 330 21.40 12.18 1.96
CA ILE A 330 22.67 11.72 1.37
C ILE A 330 23.54 12.92 0.98
N ALA A 331 22.95 13.93 0.32
CA ALA A 331 23.68 15.13 -0.06
C ALA A 331 24.28 15.85 1.18
N GLN A 332 23.46 16.05 2.22
CA GLN A 332 23.89 16.66 3.49
C GLN A 332 24.97 15.83 4.20
N ALA A 333 24.82 14.51 4.24
CA ALA A 333 25.77 13.60 4.87
C ALA A 333 27.14 13.64 4.20
N CYS A 334 27.17 13.81 2.88
CA CYS A 334 28.37 13.93 2.06
C CYS A 334 28.91 15.37 1.98
N GLY A 335 28.26 16.35 2.62
CA GLY A 335 28.64 17.76 2.52
C GLY A 335 28.44 18.37 1.12
N ILE A 336 27.57 17.78 0.30
CA ILE A 336 27.24 18.26 -1.05
C ILE A 336 26.09 19.26 -0.94
N GLU A 337 26.35 20.50 -1.34
CA GLU A 337 25.30 21.52 -1.47
C GLU A 337 24.53 21.33 -2.78
N LEU A 338 23.23 21.08 -2.68
CA LEU A 338 22.33 21.04 -3.82
C LEU A 338 21.68 22.41 -4.02
N SER A 339 21.85 22.98 -5.21
CA SER A 339 21.17 24.22 -5.56
C SER A 339 19.65 24.00 -5.61
N TRP A 340 18.87 25.08 -5.56
CA TRP A 340 17.41 24.99 -5.75
C TRP A 340 17.05 24.34 -7.10
N GLY A 341 17.85 24.56 -8.14
CA GLY A 341 17.68 23.91 -9.44
C GLY A 341 17.83 22.39 -9.36
N ASP A 342 18.87 21.91 -8.67
CA ASP A 342 19.11 20.47 -8.48
C ASP A 342 18.00 19.83 -7.63
N GLN A 343 17.54 20.54 -6.59
CA GLN A 343 16.45 20.08 -5.73
C GLN A 343 15.12 19.97 -6.47
N PHE A 344 14.78 20.93 -7.34
CA PHE A 344 13.58 20.84 -8.18
C PHE A 344 13.75 19.79 -9.29
N ALA A 345 14.95 19.63 -9.84
CA ALA A 345 15.23 18.56 -10.80
C ALA A 345 15.03 17.18 -10.16
N LEU A 346 15.43 17.00 -8.89
CA LEU A 346 15.16 15.78 -8.12
C LEU A 346 13.65 15.49 -8.01
N LEU A 347 12.81 16.52 -7.84
CA LEU A 347 11.36 16.33 -7.81
C LEU A 347 10.77 15.90 -9.16
N GLY A 348 11.39 16.31 -10.27
CA GLY A 348 10.93 15.95 -11.62
C GLY A 348 11.25 14.51 -12.02
N VAL A 349 12.16 13.85 -11.30
CA VAL A 349 12.56 12.44 -11.52
C VAL A 349 11.82 11.49 -10.56
N ALA A 350 11.27 12.00 -9.46
CA ALA A 350 10.55 11.23 -8.44
C ALA A 350 9.06 11.04 -8.80
#